data_AF-A0A6L6ETZ8-F1
#
_entry.id   AF-A0A6L6ETZ8-F1
#
_cell.length_a   1.000
_cell.length_b   1.000
_cell.length_c   1.000
_cell.angle_alpha   90.00
_cell.angle_beta   90.00
_cell.angle_gamma   90.00
#
_symmetry.space_group_name_H-M   'P 1'
#
loop_
_entity.id
_entity.type
_entity.pdbx_description
1 polymer ?
#
loop_
_entity_poly.entity_id
_entity_poly.type
_entity_poly.pdbx_seq_one_letter_code
_entity_poly.pdbx_strand_id
1 'polypeptide(L)'
;MADPAPPPDAPSMPLDLADFDAVGLLTEAIVSIRAHVLINELEAAAAVSAPEGWHRLVINAKSGGSSVLVVRFNELSVSRTKNVATALNKRGWQLDEDHEGATLRQAPGTTATDVAFEVLAALTVGGAPHDVRLMHATDSTGAPLELRS
;
A
#
# COMPACT_ATOMS: atom_id res chain seq x y z
N MET A 1 -16.46 2.44 -4.76
CA MET A 1 -16.60 3.33 -3.58
C MET A 1 -15.21 3.80 -3.24
N ALA A 2 -14.92 5.10 -3.37
CA ALA A 2 -13.59 5.61 -3.04
C ALA A 2 -13.33 5.41 -1.54
N ASP A 3 -12.17 4.85 -1.20
CA ASP A 3 -11.76 4.67 0.19
C ASP A 3 -11.64 6.06 0.83
N PRO A 4 -12.34 6.36 1.94
CA PRO A 4 -12.37 7.69 2.52
C PRO A 4 -10.95 8.20 2.80
N ALA A 5 -10.73 9.49 2.55
CA ALA A 5 -9.49 10.14 2.94
C ALA A 5 -9.31 9.99 4.46
N PRO A 6 -8.10 9.69 4.95
CA PRO A 6 -7.86 9.54 6.38
C PRO A 6 -8.23 10.84 7.12
N PRO A 7 -8.70 10.76 8.38
CA PRO A 7 -9.02 11.94 9.16
C PRO A 7 -7.76 12.82 9.33
N PRO A 8 -7.92 14.16 9.44
CA PRO A 8 -6.81 15.12 9.40
C PRO A 8 -5.76 14.95 10.52
N ASP A 9 -6.13 14.28 11.62
CA ASP A 9 -5.25 13.99 12.76
C ASP A 9 -4.85 12.51 12.86
N ALA A 10 -5.09 11.71 11.81
CA ALA A 10 -4.66 10.31 11.82
C ALA A 10 -3.13 10.24 11.92
N PRO A 11 -2.57 9.44 12.84
CA PRO A 11 -1.13 9.19 12.90
C PRO A 11 -0.65 8.78 11.51
N SER A 12 0.44 9.41 11.09
CA SER A 12 1.03 9.21 9.77
C SER A 12 2.51 8.93 9.91
N MET A 13 2.99 7.98 9.12
CA MET A 13 4.39 7.62 9.05
C MET A 13 4.97 8.17 7.74
N PRO A 14 6.00 9.03 7.78
CA PRO A 14 6.69 9.45 6.56
C PRO A 14 7.44 8.27 5.95
N LEU A 15 7.42 8.20 4.62
CA LEU A 15 8.10 7.21 3.82
C LEU A 15 8.90 7.93 2.74
N ASP A 16 10.18 8.15 3.00
CA ASP A 16 11.11 8.68 1.99
C ASP A 16 11.56 7.56 1.07
N LEU A 17 11.12 7.60 -0.20
CA LEU A 17 11.41 6.56 -1.17
C LEU A 17 12.84 6.64 -1.75
N ALA A 18 13.57 7.72 -1.48
CA ALA A 18 14.98 7.85 -1.82
C ALA A 18 15.91 7.33 -0.72
N ASP A 19 15.38 7.12 0.50
CA ASP A 19 16.13 6.57 1.62
C ASP A 19 16.26 5.04 1.51
N PHE A 20 17.44 4.52 1.83
CA PHE A 20 17.69 3.10 1.93
C PHE A 20 16.85 2.45 3.04
N ASP A 21 16.57 3.19 4.12
CA ASP A 21 15.84 2.70 5.29
C ASP A 21 14.33 2.54 5.05
N ALA A 22 13.82 2.99 3.89
CA ALA A 22 12.42 2.86 3.49
C ALA A 22 11.90 1.40 3.55
N VAL A 23 12.77 0.43 3.25
CA VAL A 23 12.45 -1.01 3.34
C VAL A 23 12.21 -1.41 4.79
N GLY A 24 13.04 -0.94 5.71
CA GLY A 24 12.92 -1.21 7.14
C GLY A 24 11.62 -0.64 7.70
N LEU A 25 11.37 0.65 7.43
CA LEU A 25 10.15 1.34 7.85
C LEU A 25 8.88 0.64 7.34
N LEU A 26 8.84 0.26 6.06
CA LEU A 26 7.70 -0.49 5.52
C LEU A 26 7.56 -1.88 6.14
N THR A 27 8.67 -2.56 6.41
CA THR A 27 8.66 -3.88 7.06
C THR A 27 8.01 -3.76 8.44
N GLU A 28 8.42 -2.79 9.24
CA GLU A 28 7.87 -2.56 10.59
C GLU A 28 6.40 -2.15 10.57
N ALA A 29 6.01 -1.30 9.63
CA ALA A 29 4.62 -0.96 9.43
C ALA A 29 3.75 -2.18 9.06
N ILE A 30 4.24 -3.04 8.16
CA ILE A 30 3.55 -4.28 7.77
C ILE A 30 3.43 -5.23 8.96
N VAL A 31 4.48 -5.35 9.78
CA VAL A 31 4.42 -6.10 11.03
C VAL A 31 3.38 -5.50 11.98
N SER A 32 3.35 -4.18 12.12
CA SER A 32 2.42 -3.47 13.01
C SER A 32 0.96 -3.71 12.63
N ILE A 33 0.60 -3.56 11.35
CA ILE A 33 -0.77 -3.85 10.90
C ILE A 33 -1.14 -5.32 11.06
N ARG A 34 -0.22 -6.25 10.75
CA ARG A 34 -0.48 -7.70 10.90
C ARG A 34 -0.63 -8.09 12.37
N ALA A 35 0.19 -7.55 13.25
CA ALA A 35 0.11 -7.77 14.68
C ALA A 35 -1.22 -7.25 15.23
N HIS A 36 -1.67 -6.06 14.80
CA HIS A 36 -2.99 -5.54 15.16
C HIS A 36 -4.11 -6.50 14.76
N VAL A 37 -4.08 -7.02 13.54
CA VAL A 37 -5.09 -7.98 13.06
C VAL A 37 -5.10 -9.26 13.90
N LEU A 38 -3.93 -9.79 14.26
CA LEU A 38 -3.83 -11.01 15.06
C LEU A 38 -4.29 -10.81 16.51
N ILE A 39 -4.01 -9.65 17.11
CA ILE A 39 -4.34 -9.36 18.51
C ILE A 39 -5.83 -9.03 18.66
N ASN A 40 -6.39 -8.26 17.74
CA ASN A 40 -7.74 -7.73 17.86
C ASN A 40 -8.79 -8.48 17.02
N GLU A 41 -8.35 -9.42 16.18
CA GLU A 41 -9.20 -10.15 15.22
C GLU A 41 -9.97 -9.23 14.24
N LEU A 42 -9.46 -8.01 14.02
CA LEU A 42 -10.01 -7.02 13.11
C LEU A 42 -9.11 -6.88 11.88
N GLU A 43 -9.69 -6.77 10.68
CA GLU A 43 -8.89 -6.46 9.50
C GLU A 43 -8.30 -5.05 9.60
N ALA A 44 -7.17 -4.81 8.96
CA ALA A 44 -6.52 -3.52 8.95
C ALA A 44 -5.99 -3.18 7.55
N ALA A 45 -5.96 -1.90 7.24
CA ALA A 45 -5.41 -1.38 5.99
C ALA A 45 -4.40 -0.27 6.28
N ALA A 46 -3.34 -0.20 5.48
CA ALA A 46 -2.43 0.94 5.42
C ALA A 46 -2.45 1.54 4.01
N ALA A 47 -2.78 2.82 3.89
CA ALA A 47 -2.79 3.54 2.63
C ALA A 47 -1.58 4.47 2.54
N VAL A 48 -0.86 4.40 1.44
CA VAL A 48 0.25 5.30 1.11
C VAL A 48 -0.29 6.43 0.22
N SER A 49 0.02 7.67 0.59
CA SER A 49 -0.39 8.85 -0.17
C SER A 49 0.23 8.85 -1.57
N ALA A 50 -0.41 9.55 -2.50
CA ALA A 50 0.06 9.72 -3.86
C ALA A 50 -0.01 11.21 -4.22
N PRO A 51 1.05 11.79 -4.79
CA PRO A 51 0.97 13.10 -5.43
C PRO A 51 0.06 13.05 -6.67
N GLU A 52 -0.38 14.21 -7.13
CA GLU A 52 -1.15 14.31 -8.37
C GLU A 52 -0.42 13.63 -9.55
N GLY A 53 -1.16 12.85 -10.34
CA GLY A 53 -0.59 12.14 -11.48
C GLY A 53 0.16 10.84 -11.12
N TRP A 54 0.00 10.36 -9.88
CA TRP A 54 0.50 9.07 -9.38
C TRP A 54 -0.64 8.17 -8.87
N HIS A 55 -0.37 6.88 -8.78
CA HIS A 55 -1.32 5.91 -8.25
C HIS A 55 -1.19 5.77 -6.74
N ARG A 56 -2.33 5.58 -6.08
CA ARG A 56 -2.42 5.25 -4.65
C ARG A 56 -2.17 3.76 -4.44
N LEU A 57 -1.50 3.42 -3.33
CA LEU A 57 -1.30 2.03 -2.91
C LEU A 57 -1.92 1.80 -1.53
N VAL A 58 -2.61 0.67 -1.38
CA VAL A 58 -3.20 0.22 -0.11
C VAL A 58 -2.74 -1.20 0.20
N ILE A 59 -2.31 -1.42 1.43
CA ILE A 59 -1.89 -2.71 1.99
C ILE A 59 -2.99 -3.18 2.93
N ASN A 60 -3.69 -4.24 2.58
CA ASN A 60 -4.70 -4.84 3.45
C ASN A 60 -4.13 -6.05 4.17
N ALA A 61 -4.19 -6.07 5.50
CA ALA A 61 -3.91 -7.24 6.33
C ALA A 61 -5.22 -7.94 6.71
N LYS A 62 -5.25 -9.27 6.57
CA LYS A 62 -6.43 -10.11 6.79
C LYS A 62 -6.21 -11.08 7.94
N SER A 63 -7.29 -11.44 8.64
CA SER A 63 -7.26 -12.34 9.82
C SER A 63 -6.65 -13.72 9.53
N GLY A 64 -6.76 -14.21 8.29
CA GLY A 64 -6.10 -15.44 7.82
C GLY A 64 -4.58 -15.32 7.59
N GLY A 65 -3.93 -14.21 7.96
CA GLY A 65 -2.49 -13.99 7.80
C GLY A 65 -2.04 -13.63 6.38
N SER A 66 -2.98 -13.48 5.45
CA SER A 66 -2.70 -13.00 4.09
C SER A 66 -2.61 -11.48 4.03
N SER A 67 -1.94 -10.96 3.01
CA SER A 67 -1.94 -9.53 2.69
C SER A 67 -2.41 -9.32 1.27
N VAL A 68 -3.23 -8.28 1.03
CA VAL A 68 -3.70 -7.91 -0.30
C VAL A 68 -3.24 -6.49 -0.59
N LEU A 69 -2.37 -6.38 -1.59
CA LEU A 69 -1.91 -5.10 -2.09
C LEU A 69 -2.87 -4.63 -3.19
N VAL A 70 -3.24 -3.36 -3.16
CA VAL A 70 -4.17 -2.75 -4.10
C VAL A 70 -3.58 -1.46 -4.61
N VAL A 71 -3.57 -1.28 -5.93
CA VAL A 71 -3.22 -0.03 -6.60
C VAL A 71 -4.46 0.53 -7.28
N ARG A 72 -4.66 1.86 -7.18
CA ARG A 72 -5.76 2.59 -7.84
C ARG A 72 -5.23 3.66 -8.79
N PHE A 73 -5.76 3.71 -10.02
CA PHE A 73 -5.26 4.54 -11.13
C PHE A 73 -5.99 5.89 -11.29
N ASN A 74 -6.89 6.24 -10.36
CA ASN A 74 -7.89 7.30 -10.48
C ASN A 74 -7.35 8.71 -10.84
N GLU A 75 -6.05 8.94 -10.69
CA GLU A 75 -5.37 10.22 -10.90
C GLU A 75 -4.38 10.20 -12.08
N LEU A 76 -4.34 9.09 -12.84
CA LEU A 76 -3.37 8.91 -13.92
C LEU A 76 -3.93 9.37 -15.27
N SER A 77 -3.05 9.95 -16.10
CA SER A 77 -3.35 10.14 -17.52
C SER A 77 -3.44 8.79 -18.23
N VAL A 78 -4.17 8.71 -19.35
CA VAL A 78 -4.36 7.46 -20.12
C VAL A 78 -3.04 6.78 -20.48
N SER A 79 -2.02 7.54 -20.88
CA SER A 79 -0.70 6.99 -21.21
C SER A 79 0.01 6.43 -19.98
N ARG A 80 -0.09 7.11 -18.83
CA ARG A 80 0.50 6.63 -17.57
C ARG A 80 -0.22 5.42 -17.03
N THR A 81 -1.55 5.37 -17.08
CA THR A 81 -2.35 4.18 -16.72
C THR A 81 -1.89 2.96 -17.50
N LYS A 82 -1.73 3.06 -18.82
CA LYS A 82 -1.24 1.95 -19.66
C LYS A 82 0.15 1.48 -19.26
N ASN A 83 1.07 2.41 -18.99
CA ASN A 83 2.43 2.09 -18.58
C ASN A 83 2.47 1.40 -17.20
N VAL A 84 1.74 1.96 -16.23
CA VAL A 84 1.66 1.42 -14.86
C VAL A 84 1.00 0.04 -14.88
N ALA A 85 -0.15 -0.11 -15.54
CA ALA A 85 -0.86 -1.39 -15.66
C ALA A 85 0.02 -2.46 -16.33
N THR A 86 0.73 -2.11 -17.41
CA THR A 86 1.66 -3.04 -18.08
C THR A 86 2.79 -3.48 -17.16
N ALA A 87 3.38 -2.54 -16.39
CA ALA A 87 4.45 -2.85 -15.46
C ALA A 87 3.98 -3.70 -14.29
N LEU A 88 2.83 -3.40 -13.70
CA LEU A 88 2.24 -4.20 -12.61
C LEU A 88 1.88 -5.61 -13.09
N ASN A 89 1.26 -5.74 -14.27
CA ASN A 89 0.93 -7.05 -14.85
C ASN A 89 2.17 -7.93 -15.06
N LYS A 90 3.29 -7.34 -15.54
CA LYS A 90 4.57 -8.07 -15.68
C LYS A 90 5.13 -8.57 -14.35
N ARG A 91 4.74 -7.96 -13.23
CA ARG A 91 5.12 -8.36 -11.88
C ARG A 91 4.13 -9.35 -11.25
N GLY A 92 3.12 -9.79 -11.99
CA GLY A 92 2.11 -10.74 -11.50
C GLY A 92 0.95 -10.12 -10.75
N TRP A 93 0.79 -8.78 -10.78
CA TRP A 93 -0.43 -8.15 -10.31
C TRP A 93 -1.58 -8.44 -11.27
N GLN A 94 -2.75 -8.70 -10.73
CA GLN A 94 -3.98 -8.92 -11.48
C GLN A 94 -4.66 -7.57 -11.68
N LEU A 95 -4.89 -7.20 -12.94
CA LEU A 95 -5.64 -5.98 -13.26
C LEU A 95 -7.12 -6.19 -12.91
N ASP A 96 -7.74 -5.14 -12.37
CA ASP A 96 -9.16 -5.15 -12.06
C ASP A 96 -9.99 -5.18 -13.36
N GLU A 97 -11.22 -5.71 -13.31
CA GLU A 97 -12.09 -5.87 -14.48
C GLU A 97 -12.43 -4.52 -15.15
N ASP A 98 -12.57 -3.47 -14.33
CA ASP A 98 -12.81 -2.09 -14.77
C ASP A 98 -11.53 -1.39 -15.29
N HIS A 99 -10.36 -2.04 -15.17
CA HIS A 99 -9.05 -1.50 -15.49
C HIS A 99 -8.71 -0.20 -14.74
N GLU A 100 -9.34 0.06 -13.59
CA GLU A 100 -9.09 1.22 -12.74
C GLU A 100 -8.07 0.92 -11.61
N GLY A 101 -7.59 -0.31 -11.55
CA GLY A 101 -6.62 -0.72 -10.55
C GLY A 101 -5.94 -2.05 -10.85
N ALA A 102 -5.15 -2.48 -9.89
CA ALA A 102 -4.54 -3.80 -9.88
C ALA A 102 -4.42 -4.31 -8.45
N THR A 103 -4.45 -5.62 -8.29
CA THR A 103 -4.31 -6.28 -6.99
C THR A 103 -3.24 -7.36 -7.02
N LEU A 104 -2.55 -7.53 -5.90
CA LEU A 104 -1.62 -8.63 -5.69
C LEU A 104 -1.89 -9.27 -4.33
N ARG A 105 -2.19 -10.57 -4.35
CA ARG A 105 -2.44 -11.35 -3.15
C ARG A 105 -1.16 -12.02 -2.69
N GLN A 106 -0.76 -11.73 -1.47
CA GLN A 106 0.34 -12.38 -0.77
C GLN A 106 -0.22 -13.45 0.16
N ALA A 107 0.26 -14.69 -0.02
CA ALA A 107 -0.22 -15.83 0.75
C ALA A 107 0.14 -15.71 2.24
N PRO A 108 -0.60 -16.39 3.14
CA PRO A 108 -0.17 -16.53 4.53
C PRO A 108 1.27 -17.06 4.62
N GLY A 109 2.07 -16.50 5.53
CA GLY A 109 3.48 -16.85 5.68
C GLY A 109 4.46 -16.05 4.83
N THR A 110 3.99 -15.20 3.91
CA THR A 110 4.86 -14.25 3.19
C THR A 110 5.51 -13.29 4.19
N THR A 111 6.85 -13.13 4.12
CA THR A 111 7.56 -12.27 5.08
C THR A 111 7.14 -10.81 4.92
N ALA A 112 7.21 -10.03 6.01
CA ALA A 112 6.89 -8.60 5.94
C ALA A 112 7.84 -7.85 4.99
N THR A 113 9.11 -8.28 4.94
CA THR A 113 10.13 -7.71 4.07
C THR A 113 9.85 -7.97 2.59
N ASP A 114 9.41 -9.18 2.21
CA ASP A 114 9.02 -9.46 0.82
C ASP A 114 7.85 -8.57 0.38
N VAL A 115 6.87 -8.37 1.28
CA VAL A 115 5.76 -7.44 1.02
C VAL A 115 6.26 -6.00 0.92
N ALA A 116 7.20 -5.58 1.77
CA ALA A 116 7.80 -4.24 1.72
C ALA A 116 8.50 -3.97 0.39
N PHE A 117 9.29 -4.93 -0.12
CA PHE A 117 9.92 -4.81 -1.44
C PHE A 117 8.90 -4.68 -2.56
N GLU A 118 7.81 -5.45 -2.52
CA GLU A 118 6.77 -5.34 -3.54
C GLU A 118 6.01 -4.03 -3.46
N VAL A 119 5.77 -3.51 -2.25
CA VAL A 119 5.19 -2.18 -2.03
C VAL A 119 6.09 -1.10 -2.61
N LEU A 120 7.39 -1.08 -2.32
CA LEU A 120 8.33 -0.10 -2.87
C LEU A 120 8.39 -0.19 -4.40
N ALA A 121 8.48 -1.41 -4.93
CA ALA A 121 8.48 -1.62 -6.36
C ALA A 121 7.21 -1.04 -6.99
N ALA A 122 6.03 -1.33 -6.42
CA ALA A 122 4.76 -0.79 -6.89
C ALA A 122 4.67 0.73 -6.78
N LEU A 123 5.15 1.35 -5.68
CA LEU A 123 5.14 2.82 -5.49
C LEU A 123 6.01 3.55 -6.52
N THR A 124 7.10 2.91 -6.98
CA THR A 124 8.04 3.44 -7.98
C THR A 124 7.63 3.11 -9.42
N VAL A 125 6.57 2.34 -9.64
CA VAL A 125 6.08 2.07 -11.00
C VAL A 125 5.63 3.38 -11.64
N GLY A 126 6.14 3.70 -12.82
CA GLY A 126 5.77 4.93 -13.54
C GLY A 126 6.75 6.10 -13.39
N GLY A 127 7.81 5.95 -12.58
CA GLY A 127 8.94 6.89 -12.50
C GLY A 127 9.66 6.84 -11.15
N ALA A 128 10.83 7.49 -11.06
CA ALA A 128 11.50 7.66 -9.77
C ALA A 128 10.69 8.64 -8.90
N PRO A 129 10.19 8.22 -7.74
CA PRO A 129 9.60 9.16 -6.80
C PRO A 129 10.73 9.93 -6.12
N HIS A 130 10.68 11.26 -6.19
CA HIS A 130 11.61 12.14 -5.48
C HIS A 130 11.00 12.69 -4.19
N ASP A 131 9.81 12.21 -3.82
CA ASP A 131 8.97 12.80 -2.79
C ASP A 131 8.74 11.83 -1.63
N VAL A 132 8.73 12.38 -0.41
CA VAL A 132 8.27 11.71 0.80
C VAL A 132 6.77 11.45 0.69
N ARG A 133 6.36 10.20 0.87
CA ARG A 133 4.95 9.80 0.98
C ARG A 133 4.54 9.68 2.43
N LEU A 134 3.23 9.74 2.69
CA LEU A 134 2.67 9.55 4.01
C LEU A 134 1.89 8.24 4.03
N MET A 135 2.10 7.42 5.04
CA MET A 135 1.33 6.21 5.24
C MET A 135 0.42 6.36 6.45
N HIS A 136 -0.84 6.02 6.26
CA HIS A 136 -1.87 6.03 7.30
C HIS A 136 -2.48 4.65 7.42
N ALA A 137 -2.69 4.17 8.65
CA ALA A 137 -3.32 2.89 8.88
C ALA A 137 -4.62 3.01 9.67
N THR A 138 -5.60 2.18 9.31
CA THR A 138 -6.93 2.11 9.94
C THR A 138 -7.39 0.67 10.04
N ASP A 139 -8.13 0.32 11.09
CA ASP A 139 -8.81 -0.98 11.18
C ASP A 139 -10.14 -0.97 10.41
N SER A 140 -10.80 -2.12 10.34
CA SER A 140 -12.10 -2.28 9.70
C SER A 140 -13.24 -1.48 10.36
N THR A 141 -13.03 -0.94 11.56
CA THR A 141 -13.98 -0.04 12.24
C THR A 141 -13.73 1.44 11.92
N GLY A 142 -12.63 1.73 11.22
CA GLY A 142 -12.19 3.08 10.89
C GLY A 142 -11.33 3.73 11.98
N ALA A 143 -10.94 2.99 13.03
CA ALA A 143 -10.07 3.52 14.06
C ALA A 143 -8.62 3.60 13.53
N PRO A 144 -7.90 4.71 13.78
CA PRO A 144 -6.51 4.84 13.36
C PRO A 144 -5.58 3.87 14.10
N LEU A 145 -4.58 3.36 13.39
CA LEU A 145 -3.49 2.56 13.97
C LEU A 145 -2.20 3.39 13.98
N GLU A 146 -1.47 3.34 15.09
CA GLU A 146 -0.10 3.79 15.10
C GLU A 146 0.81 2.79 14.39
N LEU A 147 1.51 3.30 13.37
CA LEU A 147 2.55 2.59 12.67
C LEU A 147 3.86 2.83 13.40
N ARG A 148 4.55 1.75 13.77
CA ARG A 148 5.86 1.84 14.42
C ARG A 148 6.96 1.98 13.36
N SER A 149 7.97 2.78 13.71
CA SER A 149 9.21 3.05 12.98
C SER A 149 10.42 2.87 13.88
#